data_AF-A0A7S0ISP2-F1
#
_entry.id   AF-A0A7S0ISP2-F1
#
_cell.length_a   1.000
_cell.length_b   1.000
_cell.length_c   1.000
_cell.angle_alpha   90.00
_cell.angle_beta   90.00
_cell.angle_gamma   90.00
#
_symmetry.space_group_name_H-M   'P 1'
#
loop_
_entity.id
_entity.type
_entity.pdbx_description
1 polymer ?
#
loop_
_entity_poly.entity_id
_entity_poly.type
_entity_poly.pdbx_seq_one_letter_code
_entity_poly.pdbx_strand_id
1 'polypeptide(L)'
;KGLEKVLKPSHVKSHLRVFINCLVENPAFDSQTKENMTLKVSSFGSKCTPSDKFFKESLNCGVLEAILSFAQTKQTKDLKKTDGSKKQRLTGISKLDDANEAGGKNGYKCTLIITEGDSAKALAVSGLSVIGRDYHGVFPLRGKLLNVRDANHTTIMNNKEISELKQILGLQQGKDYTDPAALKSLRYGHLMIMTDQDYDGSHIKGLVINFLHCYWPALLQKHDFLREFVTPIVKVTKGRQSQAFFTLKEYNDWREDQGASVSGWTIKYYKGLGTSSAAEAKAYFSDLPLHELTFKWEGGEDKTCIERAFSKSMADARKEWLRQYNPDVYVDHSLSTLSYSTFVDKELIHFSNADNLR
;
A
#
# COMPACT_ATOMS: atom_id res chain seq x y z
N LYS A 1 -17.54 1.31 -12.09
CA LYS A 1 -17.38 1.00 -10.65
C LYS A 1 -16.59 2.11 -9.97
N GLY A 2 -17.23 2.97 -9.16
CA GLY A 2 -16.58 4.03 -8.35
C GLY A 2 -16.54 5.45 -8.93
N LEU A 3 -16.65 5.63 -10.26
CA LEU A 3 -16.57 6.93 -10.93
C LEU A 3 -17.84 7.80 -10.80
N GLU A 4 -18.98 7.19 -10.48
CA GLU A 4 -20.28 7.86 -10.34
C GLU A 4 -20.27 8.95 -9.25
N LYS A 5 -19.47 8.78 -8.19
CA LYS A 5 -19.34 9.80 -7.12
C LYS A 5 -18.40 10.96 -7.48
N VAL A 6 -17.65 10.85 -8.58
CA VAL A 6 -16.67 11.86 -9.05
C VAL A 6 -17.27 12.76 -10.14
N LEU A 7 -18.25 12.26 -10.88
CA LEU A 7 -18.85 12.94 -12.02
C LEU A 7 -20.12 13.70 -11.62
N LYS A 8 -20.06 15.04 -11.73
CA LYS A 8 -21.21 15.94 -11.60
C LYS A 8 -21.90 16.07 -12.97
N PRO A 9 -23.21 16.36 -13.03
CA PRO A 9 -23.91 16.61 -14.29
C PRO A 9 -23.24 17.69 -15.16
N SER A 10 -22.61 18.69 -14.55
CA SER A 10 -21.84 19.71 -15.26
C SER A 10 -20.62 19.16 -16.00
N HIS A 11 -19.93 18.15 -15.47
CA HIS A 11 -18.81 17.49 -16.15
C HIS A 11 -19.29 16.68 -17.34
N VAL A 12 -20.47 16.06 -17.27
CA VAL A 12 -21.05 15.34 -18.41
C VAL A 12 -21.45 16.36 -19.48
N LYS A 13 -22.18 17.42 -19.09
CA LYS A 13 -22.63 18.50 -19.99
C LYS A 13 -21.48 19.15 -20.76
N SER A 14 -20.32 19.36 -20.14
CA SER A 14 -19.18 20.02 -20.80
C SER A 14 -18.58 19.20 -21.96
N HIS A 15 -18.76 17.87 -21.93
CA HIS A 15 -18.27 16.94 -22.97
C HIS A 15 -19.35 16.60 -24.00
N LEU A 16 -20.53 17.19 -23.90
CA LEU A 16 -21.59 17.04 -24.87
C LEU A 16 -21.63 18.23 -25.83
N ARG A 17 -21.96 17.94 -27.08
CA ARG A 17 -22.40 18.91 -28.07
C ARG A 17 -23.75 18.43 -28.57
N VAL A 18 -24.77 19.28 -28.41
CA VAL A 18 -26.15 18.94 -28.74
C VAL A 18 -26.61 19.95 -29.78
N PHE A 19 -27.04 19.44 -30.92
CA PHE A 19 -27.70 20.23 -31.95
C PHE A 19 -29.20 20.04 -31.78
N ILE A 20 -29.93 21.15 -31.71
CA ILE A 20 -31.37 21.16 -31.48
C ILE A 20 -32.01 21.98 -32.59
N ASN A 21 -32.94 21.35 -33.30
CA ASN A 21 -33.86 22.04 -34.20
C ASN A 21 -35.28 21.66 -33.79
N CYS A 22 -36.11 22.65 -33.48
CA CYS A 22 -37.46 22.41 -32.96
C CYS A 22 -38.42 23.52 -33.38
N LEU A 23 -39.70 23.18 -33.40
CA LEU A 23 -40.80 24.11 -33.63
C LEU A 23 -41.59 24.21 -32.31
N VAL A 24 -41.73 25.44 -31.81
CA VAL A 24 -42.36 25.74 -30.51
C VAL A 24 -43.54 26.65 -30.77
N GLU A 25 -44.70 26.31 -30.21
CA GLU A 25 -45.90 27.14 -30.31
C GLU A 25 -45.76 28.40 -29.47
N ASN A 26 -45.99 29.57 -30.07
CA ASN A 26 -45.97 30.89 -29.41
C ASN A 26 -44.75 31.09 -28.48
N PRO A 27 -43.51 31.07 -29.02
CA PRO A 27 -42.30 31.12 -28.21
C PRO A 27 -42.16 32.45 -27.48
N ALA A 28 -41.65 32.40 -26.25
CA ALA A 28 -41.31 33.56 -25.44
C ALA A 28 -39.79 33.63 -25.23
N PHE A 29 -39.24 34.84 -25.31
CA PHE A 29 -37.81 35.13 -25.18
C PHE A 29 -37.58 36.21 -24.13
N ASP A 30 -36.36 36.28 -23.58
CA ASP A 30 -35.97 37.33 -22.63
C ASP A 30 -35.80 38.71 -23.27
N SER A 31 -35.61 38.76 -24.59
CA SER A 31 -35.23 39.96 -25.33
C SER A 31 -35.68 39.89 -26.79
N GLN A 32 -35.68 41.05 -27.46
CA GLN A 32 -36.07 41.17 -28.87
C GLN A 32 -35.08 40.50 -29.84
N THR A 33 -33.82 40.30 -29.44
CA THR A 33 -32.83 39.55 -30.23
C THR A 33 -33.16 38.05 -30.28
N LYS A 34 -34.02 37.56 -29.38
CA LYS A 34 -34.53 36.18 -29.34
C LYS A 34 -33.43 35.12 -29.23
N GLU A 35 -32.33 35.45 -28.55
CA GLU A 35 -31.21 34.53 -28.38
C GLU A 35 -31.48 33.46 -27.30
N ASN A 36 -32.29 33.78 -26.29
CA ASN A 36 -32.56 32.90 -25.18
C ASN A 36 -34.07 32.74 -24.93
N MET A 37 -34.58 31.55 -25.23
CA MET A 37 -36.00 31.20 -25.07
C MET A 37 -36.30 30.89 -23.59
N THR A 38 -37.33 31.53 -23.05
CA THR A 38 -37.71 31.44 -21.63
C THR A 38 -39.03 30.70 -21.40
N LEU A 39 -39.72 30.32 -22.47
CA LEU A 39 -40.99 29.59 -22.40
C LEU A 39 -40.83 28.28 -21.62
N LYS A 40 -41.80 27.95 -20.77
CA LYS A 40 -41.80 26.71 -19.99
C LYS A 40 -42.05 25.51 -20.91
N VAL A 41 -41.33 24.41 -20.66
CA VAL A 41 -41.42 23.16 -21.45
C VAL A 41 -42.86 22.62 -21.57
N SER A 42 -43.69 22.81 -20.54
CA SER A 42 -45.10 22.40 -20.54
C SER A 42 -45.97 23.11 -21.59
N SER A 43 -45.49 24.24 -22.13
CA SER A 43 -46.21 25.09 -23.07
C SER A 43 -45.63 25.02 -24.49
N PHE A 44 -44.74 24.06 -24.78
CA PHE A 44 -44.10 23.97 -26.10
C PHE A 44 -45.03 23.50 -27.23
N GLY A 45 -46.23 22.99 -26.91
CA GLY A 45 -47.14 22.36 -27.87
C GLY A 45 -46.70 20.95 -28.32
N SER A 46 -45.48 20.54 -27.98
CA SER A 46 -44.93 19.23 -28.28
C SER A 46 -43.97 18.76 -27.18
N LYS A 47 -43.66 17.46 -27.16
CA LYS A 47 -42.73 16.86 -26.20
C LYS A 47 -41.61 16.13 -26.94
N CYS A 48 -40.37 16.47 -26.63
CA CYS A 48 -39.21 15.69 -27.06
C CYS A 48 -38.85 14.68 -25.96
N THR A 49 -38.96 13.39 -26.27
CA THR A 49 -38.53 12.30 -25.37
C THR A 49 -37.49 11.46 -26.11
N PRO A 50 -36.19 11.67 -25.86
CA PRO A 50 -35.14 10.87 -26.47
C PRO A 50 -35.34 9.39 -26.12
N SER A 51 -35.18 8.50 -27.10
CA SER A 51 -35.35 7.06 -26.90
C SER A 51 -34.15 6.45 -26.18
N ASP A 52 -34.33 5.28 -25.56
CA ASP A 52 -33.21 4.51 -24.98
C ASP A 52 -32.15 4.17 -26.02
N LYS A 53 -32.58 3.96 -27.28
CA LYS A 53 -31.69 3.75 -28.42
C LYS A 53 -30.77 4.96 -28.64
N PHE A 54 -31.33 6.17 -28.63
CA PHE A 54 -30.55 7.41 -28.75
C PHE A 54 -29.50 7.54 -27.63
N PHE A 55 -29.85 7.24 -26.38
CA PHE A 55 -28.89 7.28 -25.27
C PHE A 55 -27.78 6.24 -25.43
N LYS A 56 -28.12 5.00 -25.82
CA LYS A 56 -27.12 3.95 -26.07
C LYS A 56 -26.16 4.32 -27.20
N GLU A 57 -26.67 4.85 -28.31
CA GLU A 57 -25.84 5.29 -29.44
C GLU A 57 -24.97 6.50 -29.07
N SER A 58 -25.49 7.42 -28.25
CA SER A 58 -24.75 8.59 -27.74
C SER A 58 -23.61 8.21 -26.79
N LEU A 59 -23.70 7.06 -26.11
CA LEU A 59 -22.60 6.57 -25.28
C LEU A 59 -21.47 5.97 -26.13
N ASN A 60 -21.79 5.45 -27.32
CA ASN A 60 -20.84 4.80 -28.23
C ASN A 60 -20.11 5.77 -29.17
N CYS A 61 -20.42 7.07 -29.14
CA CYS A 61 -19.77 8.06 -30.01
C CYS A 61 -18.48 8.69 -29.43
N GLY A 62 -17.83 8.01 -28.47
CA GLY A 62 -16.59 8.49 -27.84
C GLY A 62 -16.83 9.37 -26.59
N VAL A 63 -18.07 9.76 -26.31
CA VAL A 63 -18.43 10.60 -25.16
C VAL A 63 -18.14 9.87 -23.84
N LEU A 64 -18.43 8.57 -23.77
CA LEU A 64 -18.17 7.78 -22.57
C LEU A 64 -16.68 7.72 -22.28
N GLU A 65 -15.86 7.42 -23.28
CA GLU A 65 -14.40 7.38 -23.19
C GLU A 65 -13.83 8.74 -22.76
N ALA A 66 -14.32 9.83 -23.35
CA ALA A 66 -13.90 11.19 -22.99
C ALA A 66 -14.24 11.52 -21.52
N ILE A 67 -15.43 11.18 -21.06
CA ILE A 67 -15.86 11.40 -19.67
C ILE A 67 -15.04 10.55 -18.70
N LEU A 68 -14.79 9.28 -19.03
CA LEU A 68 -13.97 8.37 -18.22
C LEU A 68 -12.53 8.87 -18.12
N SER A 69 -11.95 9.29 -19.25
CA SER A 69 -10.60 9.87 -19.31
C SER A 69 -10.50 11.16 -18.49
N PHE A 70 -11.50 12.05 -18.59
CA PHE A 70 -11.58 13.25 -17.75
C PHE A 70 -11.64 12.90 -16.25
N ALA A 71 -12.47 11.93 -15.88
CA ALA A 71 -12.63 11.52 -14.50
C ALA A 71 -11.32 10.94 -13.92
N GLN A 72 -10.62 10.10 -14.70
CA GLN A 72 -9.30 9.57 -14.35
C GLN A 72 -8.26 10.70 -14.21
N THR A 73 -8.21 11.62 -15.17
CA THR A 73 -7.27 12.76 -15.14
C THR A 73 -7.50 13.64 -13.92
N LYS A 74 -8.78 13.91 -13.59
CA LYS A 74 -9.15 14.69 -12.40
C LYS A 74 -8.72 13.98 -11.12
N GLN A 75 -8.97 12.67 -11.03
CA GLN A 75 -8.55 11.84 -9.90
C GLN A 75 -7.03 11.88 -9.71
N THR A 76 -6.27 11.67 -10.79
CA THR A 76 -4.81 11.75 -10.74
C THR A 76 -4.35 13.14 -10.30
N LYS A 77 -4.96 14.22 -10.84
CA LYS A 77 -4.64 15.60 -10.46
C LYS A 77 -4.89 15.89 -8.98
N ASP A 78 -5.95 15.33 -8.41
CA ASP A 78 -6.26 15.52 -7.01
C ASP A 78 -5.31 14.70 -6.10
N LEU A 79 -4.98 13.45 -6.45
CA LEU A 79 -3.97 12.66 -5.74
C LEU A 79 -2.57 13.31 -5.79
N LYS A 80 -2.25 14.03 -6.88
CA LYS A 80 -0.99 14.78 -6.97
C LYS A 80 -0.86 15.88 -5.91
N LYS A 81 -1.96 16.35 -5.31
CA LYS A 81 -1.92 17.36 -4.23
C LYS A 81 -1.25 16.85 -2.96
N THR A 82 -1.20 15.52 -2.77
CA THR A 82 -0.53 14.88 -1.63
C THR A 82 0.82 14.27 -1.99
N ASP A 83 1.35 14.58 -3.18
CA ASP A 83 2.65 14.07 -3.62
C ASP A 83 3.79 14.56 -2.72
N GLY A 84 4.78 13.68 -2.57
CA GLY A 84 6.08 14.05 -2.08
C GLY A 84 6.93 14.72 -3.15
N SER A 85 8.00 15.34 -2.69
CA SER A 85 9.06 15.86 -3.55
C SER A 85 10.41 15.59 -2.91
N LYS A 86 11.46 15.54 -3.72
CA LYS A 86 12.82 15.39 -3.22
C LYS A 86 13.25 16.66 -2.48
N LYS A 87 13.00 16.70 -1.18
CA LYS A 87 13.47 17.75 -0.28
C LYS A 87 14.36 17.11 0.76
N GLN A 88 15.49 17.75 1.08
CA GLN A 88 16.42 17.22 2.06
C GLN A 88 15.81 17.22 3.47
N ARG A 89 15.04 18.25 3.81
CA ARG A 89 14.32 18.34 5.09
C ARG A 89 12.82 18.37 4.85
N LEU A 90 12.09 17.60 5.65
CA LEU A 90 10.64 17.65 5.72
C LEU A 90 10.21 18.36 7.01
N THR A 91 9.12 19.11 6.93
CA THR A 91 8.51 19.81 8.06
C THR A 91 7.05 19.39 8.16
N GLY A 92 6.52 19.30 9.38
CA GLY A 92 5.09 19.01 9.62
C GLY A 92 4.73 17.52 9.79
N ILE A 93 5.71 16.61 9.75
CA ILE A 93 5.53 15.19 10.06
C ILE A 93 6.20 14.89 11.40
N SER A 94 5.46 15.06 12.50
CA SER A 94 6.03 15.05 13.86
C SER A 94 6.60 13.70 14.31
N LYS A 95 6.10 12.59 13.76
CA LYS A 95 6.53 11.23 14.14
C LYS A 95 7.67 10.67 13.29
N LEU A 96 8.17 11.42 12.31
CA LEU A 96 9.29 11.00 11.47
C LEU A 96 10.62 11.28 12.18
N ASP A 97 11.41 10.23 12.40
CA ASP A 97 12.84 10.34 12.66
C ASP A 97 13.55 10.18 11.32
N ASP A 98 13.83 11.29 10.65
CA ASP A 98 14.31 11.31 9.27
C ASP A 98 15.82 10.97 9.22
N ALA A 99 16.26 10.24 8.19
CA ALA A 99 17.68 9.99 7.98
C ALA A 99 18.39 11.28 7.54
N ASN A 100 19.61 11.53 8.02
CA ASN A 100 20.32 12.80 7.74
C ASN A 100 20.58 13.01 6.24
N GLU A 101 20.78 11.92 5.48
CA GLU A 101 21.05 11.96 4.04
C GLU A 101 19.78 11.81 3.17
N ALA A 102 18.60 11.62 3.78
CA ALA A 102 17.35 11.43 3.05
C ALA A 102 17.00 12.65 2.19
N GLY A 103 16.62 12.41 0.93
CA GLY A 103 16.35 13.47 -0.04
C GLY A 103 17.60 14.22 -0.55
N GLY A 104 18.79 13.86 -0.09
CA GLY A 104 20.07 14.40 -0.58
C GLY A 104 20.65 13.65 -1.78
N LYS A 105 21.96 13.81 -1.99
CA LYS A 105 22.72 13.07 -3.01
C LYS A 105 22.77 11.57 -2.71
N ASN A 106 22.83 11.20 -1.43
CA ASN A 106 22.90 9.81 -0.98
C ASN A 106 21.55 9.20 -0.62
N GLY A 107 20.42 9.86 -0.94
CA GLY A 107 19.09 9.35 -0.59
C GLY A 107 18.80 7.93 -1.10
N TYR A 108 19.41 7.51 -2.21
CA TYR A 108 19.31 6.15 -2.75
C TYR A 108 19.96 5.07 -1.85
N LYS A 109 20.86 5.46 -0.94
CA LYS A 109 21.42 4.58 0.08
C LYS A 109 20.53 4.50 1.33
N CYS A 110 19.64 5.49 1.51
CA CYS A 110 18.83 5.56 2.70
C CYS A 110 17.70 4.53 2.68
N THR A 111 17.42 3.97 3.86
CA THR A 111 16.31 3.07 4.13
C THR A 111 15.35 3.72 5.11
N LEU A 112 14.07 3.79 4.74
CA LEU A 112 13.02 4.18 5.67
C LEU A 112 12.49 2.92 6.34
N ILE A 113 12.55 2.85 7.67
CA ILE A 113 11.93 1.78 8.46
C ILE A 113 10.53 2.23 8.86
N ILE A 114 9.50 1.52 8.39
CA ILE A 114 8.13 1.74 8.85
C ILE A 114 7.76 0.73 9.92
N THR A 115 7.20 1.21 11.03
CA THR A 115 6.98 0.38 12.21
C THR A 115 5.51 0.23 12.55
N GLU A 116 5.12 -0.92 13.12
CA GLU A 116 3.79 -1.11 13.70
C GLU A 116 3.67 -0.37 15.04
N GLY A 117 3.12 0.85 14.99
CA GLY A 117 2.91 1.68 16.17
C GLY A 117 4.20 2.27 16.77
N ASP A 118 4.01 2.98 17.89
CA ASP A 118 5.09 3.69 18.57
C ASP A 118 6.00 2.73 19.39
N SER A 119 5.50 1.55 19.77
CA SER A 119 6.28 0.53 20.48
C SER A 119 7.41 -0.03 19.60
N ALA A 120 7.08 -0.46 18.37
CA ALA A 120 8.07 -0.92 17.41
C ALA A 120 9.03 0.21 16.98
N LYS A 121 8.54 1.46 16.92
CA LYS A 121 9.38 2.64 16.70
C LYS A 121 10.48 2.77 17.76
N ALA A 122 10.16 2.60 19.03
CA ALA A 122 11.15 2.71 20.11
C ALA A 122 12.28 1.67 19.96
N LEU A 123 11.94 0.45 19.51
CA LEU A 123 12.91 -0.58 19.18
C LEU A 123 13.81 -0.15 18.01
N ALA A 124 13.22 0.32 16.92
CA ALA A 124 13.95 0.77 15.73
C ALA A 124 14.89 1.94 16.05
N VAL A 125 14.43 2.94 16.81
CA VAL A 125 15.25 4.09 17.25
C VAL A 125 16.41 3.65 18.15
N SER A 126 16.21 2.62 18.98
CA SER A 126 17.30 2.01 19.75
C SER A 126 18.33 1.34 18.83
N GLY A 127 17.87 0.66 17.78
CA GLY A 127 18.71 0.10 16.72
C GLY A 127 19.53 1.14 15.95
N LEU A 128 18.95 2.31 15.67
CA LEU A 128 19.65 3.43 15.00
C LEU A 128 20.89 3.91 15.77
N SER A 129 20.97 3.69 17.09
CA SER A 129 22.17 4.01 17.87
C SER A 129 23.40 3.16 17.50
N VAL A 130 23.19 2.05 16.78
CA VAL A 130 24.25 1.14 16.30
C VAL A 130 24.59 1.43 14.85
N ILE A 131 23.58 1.44 13.97
CA ILE A 131 23.77 1.56 12.51
C ILE A 131 23.85 3.02 12.02
N GLY A 132 23.62 3.98 12.92
CA GLY A 132 23.66 5.41 12.63
C GLY A 132 22.36 5.96 12.05
N ARG A 133 22.25 7.29 12.05
CA ARG A 133 21.09 8.05 11.57
C ARG A 133 21.27 8.61 10.16
N ASP A 134 22.43 8.42 9.54
CA ASP A 134 22.71 9.03 8.24
C ASP A 134 21.87 8.41 7.13
N TYR A 135 21.78 7.07 7.13
CA TYR A 135 21.12 6.30 6.08
C TYR A 135 19.84 5.60 6.54
N HIS A 136 19.41 5.79 7.79
CA HIS A 136 18.23 5.09 8.31
C HIS A 136 17.28 6.06 9.00
N GLY A 137 16.04 6.08 8.52
CA GLY A 137 14.94 6.85 9.11
C GLY A 137 13.86 5.92 9.65
N VAL A 138 13.03 6.39 10.57
CA VAL A 138 11.96 5.60 11.19
C VAL A 138 10.65 6.37 11.16
N PHE A 139 9.56 5.70 10.77
CA PHE A 139 8.22 6.27 10.76
C PHE A 139 7.16 5.25 11.25
N PRO A 140 6.42 5.53 12.34
CA PRO A 140 5.41 4.61 12.85
C PRO A 140 4.11 4.74 12.07
N LEU A 141 3.57 3.62 11.64
CA LEU A 141 2.19 3.51 11.20
C LEU A 141 1.27 3.60 12.43
N ARG A 142 0.12 4.25 12.26
CA ARG A 142 -0.91 4.41 13.30
C ARG A 142 -1.74 3.14 13.48
N GLY A 143 -1.71 2.23 12.51
CA GLY A 143 -2.42 0.97 12.51
C GLY A 143 -2.41 0.32 11.13
N LYS A 144 -3.47 -0.43 10.80
CA LYS A 144 -3.65 -1.05 9.48
C LYS A 144 -3.73 0.03 8.40
N LEU A 145 -2.82 -0.02 7.44
CA LEU A 145 -2.80 0.90 6.31
C LEU A 145 -4.09 0.77 5.47
N LEU A 146 -4.57 1.87 4.90
CA LEU A 146 -5.76 1.84 4.04
C LEU A 146 -5.51 0.95 2.81
N ASN A 147 -6.40 -0.02 2.54
CA ASN A 147 -6.39 -0.73 1.25
C ASN A 147 -6.80 0.24 0.12
N VAL A 148 -5.80 0.77 -0.59
CA VAL A 148 -5.98 1.82 -1.60
C VAL A 148 -6.62 1.34 -2.91
N ARG A 149 -6.55 0.03 -3.21
CA ARG A 149 -6.97 -0.53 -4.51
C ARG A 149 -8.45 -0.33 -4.79
N ASP A 150 -9.26 -0.49 -3.76
CA ASP A 150 -10.72 -0.36 -3.81
C ASP A 150 -11.25 0.77 -2.91
N ALA A 151 -10.36 1.63 -2.41
CA ALA A 151 -10.75 2.82 -1.67
C ALA A 151 -11.22 3.91 -2.62
N ASN A 152 -12.19 4.70 -2.16
CA ASN A 152 -12.61 5.86 -2.92
C ASN A 152 -11.49 6.92 -2.89
N HIS A 153 -11.37 7.68 -3.98
CA HIS A 153 -10.33 8.69 -4.15
C HIS A 153 -10.26 9.71 -3.01
N THR A 154 -11.42 10.21 -2.56
CA THR A 154 -11.49 11.21 -1.48
C THR A 154 -10.96 10.65 -0.16
N THR A 155 -11.25 9.39 0.15
CA THR A 155 -10.73 8.69 1.33
C THR A 155 -9.22 8.53 1.25
N ILE A 156 -8.67 8.20 0.08
CA ILE A 156 -7.20 8.11 -0.10
C ILE A 156 -6.55 9.47 0.10
N MET A 157 -7.08 10.53 -0.53
CA MET A 157 -6.54 11.89 -0.43
C MET A 157 -6.63 12.45 1.00
N ASN A 158 -7.70 12.13 1.72
CA ASN A 158 -7.87 12.57 3.11
C ASN A 158 -7.12 11.67 4.11
N ASN A 159 -6.54 10.55 3.66
CA ASN A 159 -5.76 9.68 4.53
C ASN A 159 -4.39 10.33 4.78
N LYS A 160 -4.21 10.80 6.01
CA LYS A 160 -2.99 11.47 6.47
C LYS A 160 -1.76 10.55 6.38
N GLU A 161 -1.90 9.28 6.70
CA GLU A 161 -0.79 8.32 6.71
C GLU A 161 -0.27 8.05 5.29
N ILE A 162 -1.17 7.84 4.32
CA ILE A 162 -0.79 7.71 2.91
C ILE A 162 -0.11 8.99 2.40
N SER A 163 -0.64 10.16 2.78
CA SER A 163 -0.07 11.45 2.39
C SER A 163 1.32 11.67 3.00
N GLU A 164 1.52 11.32 4.27
CA GLU A 164 2.81 11.39 4.95
C GLU A 164 3.81 10.42 4.33
N LEU A 165 3.44 9.16 4.07
CA LEU A 165 4.31 8.19 3.41
C LEU A 165 4.76 8.67 2.02
N LYS A 166 3.84 9.23 1.23
CA LYS A 166 4.17 9.85 -0.06
C LYS A 166 5.20 10.97 0.10
N GLN A 167 5.01 11.84 1.09
CA GLN A 167 5.92 12.94 1.38
C GLN A 167 7.30 12.46 1.85
N ILE A 168 7.33 11.49 2.77
CA ILE A 168 8.57 10.93 3.33
C ILE A 168 9.41 10.26 2.26
N LEU A 169 8.79 9.45 1.39
CA LEU A 169 9.48 8.72 0.32
C LEU A 169 9.74 9.58 -0.92
N GLY A 170 9.07 10.72 -1.06
CA GLY A 170 9.14 11.54 -2.28
C GLY A 170 8.36 10.96 -3.45
N LEU A 171 7.30 10.18 -3.18
CA LEU A 171 6.49 9.51 -4.19
C LEU A 171 5.56 10.49 -4.91
N GLN A 172 5.38 10.28 -6.20
CA GLN A 172 4.67 11.19 -7.10
C GLN A 172 3.62 10.41 -7.90
N GLN A 173 2.36 10.83 -7.86
CA GLN A 173 1.27 10.11 -8.49
C GLN A 173 1.42 10.08 -10.01
N GLY A 174 1.32 8.87 -10.60
CA GLY A 174 1.40 8.66 -12.04
C GLY A 174 2.80 8.79 -12.62
N LYS A 175 3.84 8.90 -11.77
CA LYS A 175 5.23 8.80 -12.19
C LYS A 175 5.62 7.32 -12.30
N ASP A 176 6.19 6.95 -13.44
CA ASP A 176 6.81 5.64 -13.61
C ASP A 176 8.24 5.67 -13.06
N TYR A 177 8.55 4.72 -12.18
CA TYR A 177 9.85 4.57 -11.54
C TYR A 177 10.72 3.50 -12.20
N THR A 178 10.39 3.04 -13.41
CA THR A 178 11.19 2.05 -14.15
C THR A 178 12.61 2.57 -14.46
N ASP A 179 12.75 3.87 -14.75
CA ASP A 179 14.04 4.50 -15.09
C ASP A 179 14.86 4.88 -13.82
N PRO A 180 16.16 4.54 -13.73
CA PRO A 180 17.06 5.04 -12.68
C PRO A 180 17.05 6.56 -12.48
N ALA A 181 16.82 7.38 -13.52
CA ALA A 181 16.70 8.82 -13.34
C ALA A 181 15.44 9.22 -12.55
N ALA A 182 14.33 8.48 -12.74
CA ALA A 182 13.10 8.68 -11.98
C ALA A 182 13.30 8.30 -10.50
N LEU A 183 14.01 7.20 -10.22
CA LEU A 183 14.34 6.80 -8.84
C LEU A 183 15.10 7.87 -8.06
N LYS A 184 15.96 8.63 -8.73
CA LYS A 184 16.72 9.72 -8.08
C LYS A 184 15.83 10.81 -7.51
N SER A 185 14.54 10.89 -7.86
CA SER A 185 13.59 11.82 -7.25
C SER A 185 13.00 11.34 -5.93
N LEU A 186 13.21 10.09 -5.55
CA LEU A 186 12.83 9.60 -4.24
C LEU A 186 13.75 10.17 -3.16
N ARG A 187 13.25 10.20 -1.93
CA ARG A 187 14.04 10.59 -0.75
C ARG A 187 14.83 9.42 -0.17
N TYR A 188 14.27 8.22 -0.29
CA TYR A 188 14.83 6.96 0.18
C TYR A 188 14.96 5.98 -0.98
N GLY A 189 16.01 5.17 -0.98
CA GLY A 189 16.22 4.10 -1.96
C GLY A 189 15.55 2.79 -1.55
N HIS A 190 15.25 2.62 -0.26
CA HIS A 190 14.63 1.41 0.27
C HIS A 190 13.56 1.75 1.32
N LEU A 191 12.58 0.86 1.44
CA LEU A 191 11.56 0.84 2.46
C LEU A 191 11.64 -0.51 3.19
N MET A 192 11.87 -0.48 4.49
CA MET A 192 11.93 -1.66 5.35
C MET A 192 10.69 -1.71 6.24
N ILE A 193 9.98 -2.83 6.24
CA ILE A 193 8.80 -3.04 7.07
C ILE A 193 9.21 -3.74 8.37
N MET A 194 8.85 -3.19 9.51
CA MET A 194 9.13 -3.72 10.83
C MET A 194 7.84 -3.82 11.65
N THR A 195 7.21 -4.99 11.61
CA THR A 195 5.95 -5.29 12.33
C THR A 195 6.17 -6.36 13.37
N ASP A 196 5.20 -6.54 14.25
CA ASP A 196 5.20 -7.70 15.13
C ASP A 196 5.13 -8.98 14.29
N GLN A 197 5.76 -10.06 14.79
CA GLN A 197 5.77 -11.38 14.14
C GLN A 197 4.49 -12.14 14.49
N ASP A 198 3.36 -11.52 14.17
CA ASP A 198 2.02 -12.06 14.34
C ASP A 198 1.18 -11.88 13.06
N TYR A 199 -0.04 -12.40 13.08
CA TYR A 199 -0.94 -12.36 11.92
C TYR A 199 -1.30 -10.92 11.50
N ASP A 200 -1.47 -10.00 12.47
CA ASP A 200 -1.86 -8.63 12.18
C ASP A 200 -0.69 -7.84 11.54
N GLY A 201 0.55 -8.13 11.97
CA GLY A 201 1.77 -7.66 11.34
C GLY A 201 1.89 -8.12 9.89
N SER A 202 1.64 -9.41 9.59
CA SER A 202 1.61 -9.92 8.21
C SER A 202 0.57 -9.20 7.35
N HIS A 203 -0.59 -8.84 7.91
CA HIS A 203 -1.59 -8.05 7.19
C HIS A 203 -1.09 -6.63 6.88
N ILE A 204 -0.42 -5.96 7.83
CA ILE A 204 0.19 -4.65 7.61
C ILE A 204 1.22 -4.71 6.49
N LYS A 205 2.12 -5.72 6.49
CA LYS A 205 3.10 -5.94 5.40
C LYS A 205 2.38 -6.02 4.05
N GLY A 206 1.34 -6.84 3.96
CA GLY A 206 0.56 -7.01 2.75
C GLY A 206 -0.13 -5.74 2.27
N LEU A 207 -0.66 -4.92 3.18
CA LEU A 207 -1.28 -3.63 2.84
C LEU A 207 -0.26 -2.62 2.28
N VAL A 208 0.97 -2.61 2.80
CA VAL A 208 2.06 -1.78 2.26
C VAL A 208 2.48 -2.26 0.87
N ILE A 209 2.65 -3.57 0.69
CA ILE A 209 2.93 -4.18 -0.63
C ILE A 209 1.85 -3.79 -1.63
N ASN A 210 0.58 -3.92 -1.26
CA ASN A 210 -0.55 -3.55 -2.11
C ASN A 210 -0.59 -2.05 -2.43
N PHE A 211 -0.25 -1.19 -1.46
CA PHE A 211 -0.16 0.26 -1.68
C PHE A 211 0.89 0.61 -2.75
N LEU A 212 2.09 0.06 -2.65
CA LEU A 212 3.15 0.26 -3.64
C LEU A 212 2.80 -0.37 -4.99
N HIS A 213 2.28 -1.61 -4.99
CA HIS A 213 1.87 -2.30 -6.21
C HIS A 213 0.76 -1.55 -6.96
N CYS A 214 -0.20 -0.96 -6.24
CA CYS A 214 -1.33 -0.27 -6.84
C CYS A 214 -0.93 1.03 -7.56
N TYR A 215 0.07 1.76 -7.06
CA TYR A 215 0.42 3.09 -7.60
C TYR A 215 1.79 3.16 -8.28
N TRP A 216 2.75 2.37 -7.82
CA TRP A 216 4.14 2.38 -8.32
C TRP A 216 4.70 0.96 -8.42
N PRO A 217 4.08 0.07 -9.22
CA PRO A 217 4.50 -1.33 -9.34
C PRO A 217 5.96 -1.49 -9.77
N ALA A 218 6.49 -0.55 -10.55
CA ALA A 218 7.90 -0.53 -10.96
C ALA A 218 8.88 -0.58 -9.78
N LEU A 219 8.52 0.00 -8.63
CA LEU A 219 9.34 -0.06 -7.41
C LEU A 219 9.48 -1.47 -6.86
N LEU A 220 8.48 -2.33 -7.04
CA LEU A 220 8.54 -3.73 -6.62
C LEU A 220 9.17 -4.61 -7.72
N GLN A 221 8.86 -4.30 -8.98
CA GLN A 221 9.20 -5.15 -10.13
C GLN A 221 10.64 -5.03 -10.61
N LYS A 222 11.24 -3.85 -10.45
CA LYS A 222 12.53 -3.51 -11.08
C LYS A 222 13.60 -3.12 -10.09
N HIS A 223 13.20 -2.83 -8.86
CA HIS A 223 14.07 -2.31 -7.82
C HIS A 223 13.84 -3.14 -6.57
N ASP A 224 14.91 -3.51 -5.88
CA ASP A 224 14.83 -4.22 -4.59
C ASP A 224 14.43 -3.23 -3.48
N PHE A 225 13.33 -2.50 -3.71
CA PHE A 225 12.94 -1.34 -2.93
C PHE A 225 12.38 -1.75 -1.58
N LEU A 226 11.70 -2.90 -1.50
CA LEU A 226 11.02 -3.34 -0.30
C LEU A 226 11.83 -4.41 0.44
N ARG A 227 11.99 -4.20 1.74
CA ARG A 227 12.67 -5.10 2.67
C ARG A 227 11.77 -5.34 3.87
N GLU A 228 12.08 -6.39 4.61
CA GLU A 228 11.42 -6.74 5.87
C GLU A 228 12.47 -6.89 6.95
N PHE A 229 12.16 -6.37 8.13
CA PHE A 229 12.92 -6.61 9.35
C PHE A 229 12.24 -7.71 10.17
N VAL A 230 12.93 -8.83 10.36
CA VAL A 230 12.42 -10.02 11.04
C VAL A 230 13.08 -10.20 12.40
N THR A 231 12.29 -10.53 13.42
CA THR A 231 12.80 -10.79 14.77
C THR A 231 12.51 -12.21 15.20
N PRO A 232 13.38 -12.82 16.02
CA PRO A 232 13.09 -14.13 16.59
C PRO A 232 11.81 -14.10 17.42
N ILE A 233 11.01 -15.16 17.30
CA ILE A 233 9.79 -15.35 18.10
C ILE A 233 10.06 -16.17 19.37
N VAL A 234 11.12 -16.99 19.35
CA VAL A 234 11.57 -17.79 20.50
C VAL A 234 13.09 -17.70 20.58
N LYS A 235 13.61 -17.50 21.79
CA LYS A 235 15.03 -17.62 22.08
C LYS A 235 15.23 -18.58 23.24
N VAL A 236 16.13 -19.53 23.04
CA VAL A 236 16.53 -20.49 24.05
C VAL A 236 17.95 -20.19 24.51
N THR A 237 18.21 -20.32 25.80
CA THR A 237 19.53 -20.12 26.40
C THR A 237 19.90 -21.22 27.38
N LYS A 238 21.14 -21.71 27.32
CA LYS A 238 21.72 -22.68 28.25
C LYS A 238 23.18 -22.33 28.52
N GLY A 239 23.45 -21.74 29.68
CA GLY A 239 24.77 -21.23 30.02
C GLY A 239 25.22 -20.16 29.01
N ARG A 240 26.25 -20.46 28.21
CA ARG A 240 26.77 -19.56 27.15
C ARG A 240 26.16 -19.82 25.77
N GLN A 241 25.41 -20.91 25.59
CA GLN A 241 24.76 -21.22 24.33
C GLN A 241 23.44 -20.46 24.22
N SER A 242 23.19 -19.86 23.07
CA SER A 242 21.90 -19.25 22.74
C SER A 242 21.53 -19.55 21.30
N GLN A 243 20.27 -19.89 21.09
CA GLN A 243 19.71 -20.11 19.76
C GLN A 243 18.39 -19.35 19.65
N ALA A 244 18.18 -18.75 18.49
CA ALA A 244 17.00 -17.97 18.15
C ALA A 244 16.24 -18.68 17.03
N PHE A 245 14.91 -18.66 17.11
CA PHE A 245 14.00 -19.26 16.14
C PHE A 245 13.05 -18.21 15.62
N PHE A 246 12.84 -18.19 14.31
CA PHE A 246 12.01 -17.19 13.64
C PHE A 246 10.60 -17.73 13.34
N THR A 247 10.44 -19.05 13.34
CA THR A 247 9.13 -19.71 13.24
C THR A 247 8.86 -20.64 14.42
N LEU A 248 7.58 -20.86 14.74
CA LEU A 248 7.21 -21.80 15.81
C LEU A 248 7.53 -23.22 15.39
N LYS A 249 7.48 -23.49 14.08
CA LYS A 249 7.85 -24.76 13.51
C LYS A 249 9.32 -25.07 13.78
N GLU A 250 10.25 -24.18 13.45
CA GLU A 250 11.69 -24.36 13.74
C GLU A 250 11.94 -24.66 15.22
N TYR A 251 11.27 -23.92 16.11
CA TYR A 251 11.40 -24.13 17.55
C TYR A 251 10.83 -25.49 17.98
N ASN A 252 9.68 -25.91 17.45
CA ASN A 252 9.07 -27.20 17.78
C ASN A 252 9.91 -28.36 17.26
N ASP A 253 10.39 -28.29 16.01
CA ASP A 253 11.28 -29.29 15.42
C ASP A 253 12.56 -29.45 16.27
N TRP A 254 13.17 -28.32 16.67
CA TRP A 254 14.32 -28.32 17.59
C TRP A 254 13.97 -28.92 18.96
N ARG A 255 12.82 -28.56 19.51
CA ARG A 255 12.38 -29.04 20.83
C ARG A 255 12.16 -30.55 20.83
N GLU A 256 11.60 -31.10 19.76
CA GLU A 256 11.43 -32.54 19.57
C GLU A 256 12.77 -33.26 19.47
N ASP A 257 13.70 -32.73 18.67
CA ASP A 257 15.07 -33.26 18.54
C ASP A 257 15.83 -33.28 19.89
N GLN A 258 15.67 -32.22 20.69
CA GLN A 258 16.32 -32.13 22.01
C GLN A 258 15.73 -33.09 23.07
N GLY A 259 14.49 -33.57 22.89
CA GLY A 259 13.82 -34.52 23.81
C GLY A 259 13.85 -34.09 25.29
N ALA A 260 14.32 -34.98 26.17
CA ALA A 260 14.39 -34.72 27.61
C ALA A 260 15.36 -33.58 28.02
N SER A 261 16.32 -33.23 27.15
CA SER A 261 17.36 -32.25 27.43
C SER A 261 16.86 -30.79 27.39
N VAL A 262 15.63 -30.57 26.88
CA VAL A 262 14.96 -29.26 26.83
C VAL A 262 14.82 -28.63 28.22
N SER A 263 14.65 -29.44 29.27
CA SER A 263 14.52 -28.96 30.66
C SER A 263 15.71 -28.14 31.17
N GLY A 264 16.89 -28.29 30.56
CA GLY A 264 18.09 -27.51 30.88
C GLY A 264 18.18 -26.16 30.16
N TRP A 265 17.22 -25.81 29.31
CA TRP A 265 17.18 -24.56 28.55
C TRP A 265 16.17 -23.58 29.15
N THR A 266 16.55 -22.31 29.24
CA THR A 266 15.61 -21.22 29.51
C THR A 266 14.98 -20.78 28.19
N ILE A 267 13.65 -20.77 28.12
CA ILE A 267 12.89 -20.45 26.91
C ILE A 267 12.23 -19.08 27.11
N LYS A 268 12.50 -18.14 26.20
CA LYS A 268 11.87 -16.82 26.15
C LYS A 268 11.03 -16.71 24.87
N TYR A 269 9.75 -16.40 25.02
CA TYR A 269 8.83 -16.13 23.92
C TYR A 269 8.70 -14.62 23.70
N TYR A 270 8.78 -14.17 22.45
CA TYR A 270 8.60 -12.77 22.07
C TYR A 270 7.22 -12.61 21.44
N LYS A 271 6.29 -12.01 22.21
CA LYS A 271 4.89 -11.83 21.76
C LYS A 271 4.71 -10.64 20.80
N GLY A 272 5.72 -9.80 20.66
CA GLY A 272 5.73 -8.59 19.86
C GLY A 272 7.04 -7.83 20.06
N LEU A 273 7.32 -6.88 19.19
CA LEU A 273 8.57 -6.12 19.16
C LEU A 273 8.83 -5.36 20.46
N GLY A 274 7.77 -4.90 21.14
CA GLY A 274 7.86 -4.25 22.45
C GLY A 274 8.38 -5.15 23.59
N THR A 275 8.45 -6.47 23.38
CA THR A 275 8.98 -7.44 24.36
C THR A 275 10.51 -7.49 24.35
N SER A 276 11.13 -7.04 23.25
CA SER A 276 12.58 -7.02 23.12
C SER A 276 13.18 -5.84 23.89
N SER A 277 14.24 -6.11 24.63
CA SER A 277 15.00 -5.08 25.34
C SER A 277 15.81 -4.21 24.36
N ALA A 278 16.21 -3.01 24.80
CA ALA A 278 17.09 -2.16 24.00
C ALA A 278 18.45 -2.83 23.67
N ALA A 279 18.94 -3.72 24.53
CA ALA A 279 20.16 -4.48 24.26
C ALA A 279 19.96 -5.51 23.12
N GLU A 280 18.81 -6.20 23.11
CA GLU A 280 18.43 -7.11 22.03
C GLU A 280 18.23 -6.34 20.72
N ALA A 281 17.56 -5.18 20.76
CA ALA A 281 17.44 -4.30 19.60
C ALA A 281 18.81 -3.95 19.00
N LYS A 282 19.76 -3.51 19.83
CA LYS A 282 21.11 -3.19 19.38
C LYS A 282 21.81 -4.42 18.76
N ALA A 283 21.61 -5.62 19.33
CA ALA A 283 22.16 -6.84 18.77
C ALA A 283 21.57 -7.16 17.39
N TYR A 284 20.24 -7.06 17.23
CA TYR A 284 19.57 -7.33 15.94
C TYR A 284 20.07 -6.37 14.84
N PHE A 285 20.22 -5.08 15.18
CA PHE A 285 20.71 -4.09 14.23
C PHE A 285 22.23 -4.18 13.97
N SER A 286 23.00 -4.75 14.90
CA SER A 286 24.43 -5.03 14.68
C SER A 286 24.64 -6.15 13.65
N ASP A 287 23.69 -7.09 13.58
CA ASP A 287 23.67 -8.20 12.62
C ASP A 287 22.47 -8.09 11.67
N LEU A 288 22.30 -6.89 11.09
CA LEU A 288 21.17 -6.58 10.23
C LEU A 288 20.94 -7.60 9.09
N PRO A 289 21.97 -8.17 8.43
CA PRO A 289 21.77 -9.18 7.39
C PRO A 289 21.02 -10.44 7.85
N LEU A 290 21.13 -10.83 9.13
CA LEU A 290 20.36 -11.95 9.69
C LEU A 290 18.89 -11.60 9.93
N HIS A 291 18.60 -10.30 10.06
CA HIS A 291 17.27 -9.77 10.36
C HIS A 291 16.61 -9.10 9.15
N GLU A 292 17.22 -9.18 7.97
CA GLU A 292 16.73 -8.50 6.76
C GLU A 292 16.36 -9.52 5.67
N LEU A 293 15.10 -9.50 5.25
CA LEU A 293 14.63 -10.17 4.04
C LEU A 293 14.39 -9.13 2.94
N THR A 294 14.95 -9.36 1.76
CA THR A 294 14.66 -8.52 0.59
C THR A 294 13.54 -9.12 -0.24
N PHE A 295 12.49 -8.35 -0.52
CA PHE A 295 11.45 -8.81 -1.43
C PHE A 295 11.95 -8.82 -2.86
N LYS A 296 11.68 -9.92 -3.58
CA LYS A 296 12.09 -10.11 -4.98
C LYS A 296 10.88 -10.37 -5.85
N TRP A 297 10.82 -9.65 -6.97
CA TRP A 297 9.79 -9.88 -7.98
C TRP A 297 10.21 -10.97 -8.96
N GLU A 298 9.42 -12.01 -9.06
CA GLU A 298 9.66 -13.21 -9.87
C GLU A 298 8.78 -13.28 -11.12
N GLY A 299 7.69 -12.50 -11.21
CA GLY A 299 6.94 -12.39 -12.46
C GLY A 299 5.44 -12.12 -12.32
N GLY A 300 4.65 -12.69 -13.24
CA GLY A 300 3.20 -12.46 -13.30
C GLY A 300 2.41 -13.07 -12.14
N GLU A 301 2.96 -14.10 -11.49
CA GLU A 301 2.34 -14.75 -10.33
C GLU A 301 2.26 -13.80 -9.14
N ASP A 302 3.34 -13.09 -8.82
CA ASP A 302 3.37 -12.07 -7.75
C ASP A 302 2.25 -11.05 -7.90
N LYS A 303 2.08 -10.52 -9.11
CA LYS A 303 0.99 -9.60 -9.44
C LYS A 303 -0.36 -10.22 -9.11
N THR A 304 -0.57 -11.44 -9.58
CA THR A 304 -1.85 -12.16 -9.44
C THR A 304 -2.17 -12.44 -7.97
N CYS A 305 -1.17 -12.86 -7.18
CA CYS A 305 -1.32 -13.12 -5.75
C CYS A 305 -1.65 -11.84 -4.97
N ILE A 306 -0.94 -10.73 -5.23
CA ILE A 306 -1.24 -9.43 -4.60
C ILE A 306 -2.66 -8.96 -4.97
N GLU A 307 -3.05 -9.09 -6.23
CA GLU A 307 -4.39 -8.71 -6.70
C GLU A 307 -5.48 -9.58 -6.05
N ARG A 308 -5.28 -10.89 -6.00
CA ARG A 308 -6.18 -11.85 -5.34
C ARG A 308 -6.38 -11.47 -3.86
N ALA A 309 -5.30 -11.19 -3.15
CA ALA A 309 -5.34 -10.87 -1.73
C ALA A 309 -6.13 -9.59 -1.44
N PHE A 310 -5.98 -8.53 -2.24
CA PHE A 310 -6.48 -7.20 -1.87
C PHE A 310 -7.63 -6.65 -2.72
N SER A 311 -7.94 -7.25 -3.88
CA SER A 311 -9.03 -6.80 -4.75
C SER A 311 -10.39 -7.28 -4.25
N LYS A 312 -11.33 -6.36 -4.00
CA LYS A 312 -12.70 -6.68 -3.59
C LYS A 312 -13.44 -7.53 -4.61
N SER A 313 -13.09 -7.46 -5.90
CA SER A 313 -13.74 -8.26 -6.95
C SER A 313 -13.27 -9.72 -6.99
N MET A 314 -12.23 -10.09 -6.24
CA MET A 314 -11.64 -11.44 -6.26
C MET A 314 -12.03 -12.27 -5.02
N ALA A 315 -13.22 -12.03 -4.46
CA ALA A 315 -13.70 -12.73 -3.28
C ALA A 315 -13.76 -14.26 -3.48
N ASP A 316 -14.29 -14.75 -4.61
CA ASP A 316 -14.37 -16.19 -4.87
C ASP A 316 -12.98 -16.81 -5.13
N ALA A 317 -12.07 -16.07 -5.77
CA ALA A 317 -10.69 -16.51 -5.92
C ALA A 317 -9.98 -16.63 -4.56
N ARG A 318 -10.27 -15.74 -3.60
CA ARG A 318 -9.77 -15.88 -2.21
C ARG A 318 -10.38 -17.07 -1.48
N LYS A 319 -11.65 -17.40 -1.72
CA LYS A 319 -12.26 -18.61 -1.13
C LYS A 319 -11.54 -19.87 -1.63
N GLU A 320 -11.27 -19.95 -2.93
CA GLU A 320 -10.54 -21.09 -3.49
C GLU A 320 -9.11 -21.18 -2.96
N TRP A 321 -8.43 -20.03 -2.87
CA TRP A 321 -7.11 -19.95 -2.24
C TRP A 321 -7.10 -20.42 -0.78
N LEU A 322 -8.09 -20.00 0.03
CA LEU A 322 -8.21 -20.44 1.43
C LEU A 322 -8.58 -21.92 1.58
N ARG A 323 -9.23 -22.55 0.58
CA ARG A 323 -9.46 -24.01 0.61
C ARG A 323 -8.17 -24.81 0.54
N GLN A 324 -7.11 -24.23 0.01
CA GLN A 324 -5.78 -24.83 -0.09
C GLN A 324 -4.90 -24.51 1.13
N TYR A 325 -5.46 -23.85 2.15
CA TYR A 325 -4.74 -23.47 3.36
C TYR A 325 -4.13 -24.70 4.05
N ASN A 326 -2.84 -24.61 4.35
CA ASN A 326 -2.11 -25.59 5.14
C ASN A 326 -1.46 -24.88 6.34
N PRO A 327 -1.81 -25.24 7.59
CA PRO A 327 -1.25 -24.62 8.79
C PRO A 327 0.23 -24.93 9.01
N ASP A 328 0.83 -25.88 8.29
CA ASP A 328 2.24 -26.28 8.45
C ASP A 328 3.19 -25.60 7.45
N VAL A 329 2.66 -24.85 6.49
CA VAL A 329 3.44 -24.16 5.45
C VAL A 329 3.71 -22.73 5.88
N TYR A 330 4.99 -22.36 6.06
CA TYR A 330 5.41 -21.01 6.46
C TYR A 330 6.50 -20.47 5.53
N VAL A 331 6.76 -19.16 5.64
CA VAL A 331 7.94 -18.53 5.06
C VAL A 331 9.20 -19.02 5.78
N ASP A 332 10.20 -19.45 5.01
CA ASP A 332 11.53 -19.76 5.50
C ASP A 332 12.32 -18.46 5.67
N HIS A 333 12.50 -18.07 6.94
CA HIS A 333 13.19 -16.84 7.33
C HIS A 333 14.72 -16.98 7.36
N SER A 334 15.26 -18.18 7.06
CA SER A 334 16.70 -18.39 6.92
C SER A 334 17.25 -17.90 5.57
N LEU A 335 16.37 -17.71 4.58
CA LEU A 335 16.71 -17.15 3.29
C LEU A 335 17.00 -15.64 3.42
N SER A 336 17.71 -15.05 2.46
CA SER A 336 17.93 -13.59 2.41
C SER A 336 16.90 -12.85 1.55
N THR A 337 16.06 -13.60 0.82
CA THR A 337 15.12 -13.09 -0.17
C THR A 337 13.79 -13.81 -0.08
N LEU A 338 12.71 -13.06 -0.33
CA LEU A 338 11.34 -13.56 -0.29
C LEU A 338 10.57 -13.07 -1.51
N SER A 339 9.91 -13.96 -2.25
CA SER A 339 9.02 -13.52 -3.33
C SER A 339 7.65 -13.10 -2.83
N TYR A 340 6.98 -12.21 -3.57
CA TYR A 340 5.68 -11.69 -3.15
C TYR A 340 4.59 -12.79 -3.16
N SER A 341 4.63 -13.71 -4.12
CA SER A 341 3.77 -14.90 -4.16
C SER A 341 3.98 -15.78 -2.93
N THR A 342 5.24 -16.06 -2.56
CA THR A 342 5.60 -16.83 -1.37
C THR A 342 5.09 -16.17 -0.10
N PHE A 343 5.28 -14.85 0.04
CA PHE A 343 4.72 -14.09 1.17
C PHE A 343 3.19 -14.20 1.24
N VAL A 344 2.49 -14.00 0.11
CA VAL A 344 1.03 -14.10 0.10
C VAL A 344 0.59 -15.50 0.51
N ASP A 345 1.16 -16.54 -0.11
CA ASP A 345 0.68 -17.91 0.01
C ASP A 345 1.21 -18.69 1.22
N LYS A 346 2.26 -18.18 1.89
CA LYS A 346 2.86 -18.83 3.07
C LYS A 346 2.92 -17.95 4.32
N GLU A 347 2.46 -16.70 4.25
CA GLU A 347 2.40 -15.81 5.43
C GLU A 347 1.04 -15.12 5.54
N LEU A 348 0.63 -14.35 4.53
CA LEU A 348 -0.62 -13.60 4.56
C LEU A 348 -1.86 -14.51 4.61
N ILE A 349 -1.75 -15.75 4.11
CA ILE A 349 -2.83 -16.73 4.18
C ILE A 349 -3.19 -17.08 5.63
N HIS A 350 -2.21 -17.14 6.55
CA HIS A 350 -2.48 -17.42 7.96
C HIS A 350 -3.29 -16.31 8.61
N PHE A 351 -2.98 -15.04 8.28
CA PHE A 351 -3.81 -13.92 8.69
C PHE A 351 -5.24 -14.06 8.18
N SER A 352 -5.41 -14.37 6.90
CA SER A 352 -6.74 -14.50 6.28
C SER A 352 -7.57 -15.64 6.90
N ASN A 353 -6.92 -16.75 7.25
CA ASN A 353 -7.56 -17.84 7.97
C ASN A 353 -7.91 -17.44 9.42
N ALA A 354 -6.98 -16.78 10.13
CA ALA A 354 -7.21 -16.31 11.50
C ALA A 354 -8.34 -15.27 11.59
N ASP A 355 -8.46 -14.38 10.59
CA ASP A 355 -9.52 -13.36 10.50
C ASP A 355 -10.91 -14.00 10.30
N ASN A 356 -11.01 -15.14 9.60
CA ASN A 356 -12.26 -15.89 9.47
C ASN A 356 -12.67 -16.64 10.75
N LEU A 357 -11.71 -16.95 11.64
CA LEU A 357 -11.95 -17.68 12.88
C LEU A 357 -12.35 -16.76 14.05
N ARG A 358 -11.98 -15.48 13.99
CA ARG A 358 -12.31 -14.45 14.99
C ARG A 358 -13.67 -13.83 14.71
#